data_AF-A0A1V8NE03-F1
#
_entry.id   AF-A0A1V8NE03-F1
#
_cell.length_a   1.000
_cell.length_b   1.000
_cell.length_c   1.000
_cell.angle_alpha   90.00
_cell.angle_beta   90.00
_cell.angle_gamma   90.00
#
_symmetry.space_group_name_H-M   'P 1'
#
loop_
_entity.id
_entity.type
_entity.pdbx_description
1 polymer ?
#
loop_
_entity_poly.entity_id
_entity_poly.type
_entity_poly.pdbx_seq_one_letter_code
_entity_poly.pdbx_strand_id
1 'polypeptide(L)'
;MTWNTHLGKRVLEGTEAKFYLHILQAAVEFSQEAVEFDDVEVITGDRIFDSASFEQRVVLWHRCLEALLKPEVPVPPLTNVLEAAAYFPFVWLTQRVEDEIAFADCIEEDGDPFYWRRLIWETLNALGMLKVLEAEFDDEDDILPIEVESEDSLEWAECIDELADRIFWDRDWQVTYTHPQLLDGIEDKFADQTGISEAYIQNRLPLVTEADAKRAFQQIWDWKC
;
A
#
# COMPACT_ATOMS: atom_id res chain seq x y z
N MET A 1 4.08 -1.21 -19.60
CA MET A 1 5.16 -1.79 -18.77
C MET A 1 4.47 -2.44 -17.57
N THR A 2 5.11 -3.46 -17.01
CA THR A 2 4.54 -4.43 -16.05
C THR A 2 4.85 -3.95 -14.62
N TRP A 3 4.11 -4.37 -13.58
CA TRP A 3 4.43 -4.10 -12.18
C TRP A 3 5.76 -4.79 -11.99
N ASN A 4 6.81 -3.99 -12.07
CA ASN A 4 8.16 -4.47 -12.06
C ASN A 4 8.47 -4.62 -10.58
N THR A 5 8.21 -5.81 -10.05
CA THR A 5 8.62 -6.14 -8.69
C THR A 5 10.08 -6.53 -8.71
N HIS A 6 10.80 -6.50 -7.57
CA HIS A 6 12.21 -6.92 -7.54
C HIS A 6 12.39 -8.40 -7.88
N LEU A 7 11.28 -9.14 -7.86
CA LEU A 7 11.14 -10.54 -8.25
C LEU A 7 10.71 -10.70 -9.73
N GLY A 8 10.69 -9.61 -10.51
CA GLY A 8 10.35 -9.59 -11.93
C GLY A 8 8.87 -9.32 -12.19
N LYS A 9 8.45 -9.70 -13.40
CA LYS A 9 7.08 -9.51 -13.91
C LYS A 9 6.17 -10.62 -13.40
N ARG A 10 5.44 -10.36 -12.33
CA ARG A 10 4.55 -11.35 -11.71
C ARG A 10 3.29 -10.69 -11.15
N VAL A 11 2.29 -11.51 -10.88
CA VAL A 11 1.18 -11.19 -10.00
C VAL A 11 1.54 -11.61 -8.56
N LEU A 12 0.78 -11.12 -7.58
CA LEU A 12 0.86 -11.63 -6.22
C LEU A 12 0.26 -13.03 -6.17
N GLU A 13 0.87 -13.91 -5.38
CA GLU A 13 0.44 -15.30 -5.24
C GLU A 13 0.42 -15.71 -3.75
N GLY A 14 -0.37 -16.73 -3.42
CA GLY A 14 -0.37 -17.36 -2.10
C GLY A 14 -0.63 -16.37 -0.97
N THR A 15 0.27 -16.35 0.03
CA THR A 15 0.15 -15.50 1.22
C THR A 15 0.18 -14.01 0.87
N GLU A 16 0.99 -13.60 -0.09
CA GLU A 16 1.14 -12.19 -0.47
C GLU A 16 -0.15 -11.63 -1.09
N ALA A 17 -0.79 -12.42 -1.97
CA ALA A 17 -2.09 -12.07 -2.53
C ALA A 17 -3.17 -11.93 -1.46
N LYS A 18 -3.21 -12.89 -0.52
CA LYS A 18 -4.17 -12.89 0.59
C LYS A 18 -3.97 -11.69 1.51
N PHE A 19 -2.73 -11.40 1.86
CA PHE A 19 -2.37 -10.26 2.69
C PHE A 19 -2.80 -8.95 2.02
N TYR A 20 -2.37 -8.72 0.78
CA TYR A 20 -2.70 -7.49 0.05
C TYR A 20 -4.21 -7.30 -0.12
N LEU A 21 -4.93 -8.37 -0.47
CA LEU A 21 -6.40 -8.31 -0.58
C LEU A 21 -7.04 -7.93 0.76
N HIS A 22 -6.62 -8.57 1.86
CA HIS A 22 -7.19 -8.35 3.19
C HIS A 22 -7.00 -6.90 3.65
N ILE A 23 -5.77 -6.37 3.55
CA ILE A 23 -5.49 -4.99 3.96
C ILE A 23 -6.18 -3.98 3.02
N LEU A 24 -6.33 -4.28 1.73
CA LEU A 24 -7.05 -3.41 0.81
C LEU A 24 -8.54 -3.38 1.14
N GLN A 25 -9.17 -4.53 1.41
CA GLN A 25 -10.59 -4.58 1.77
C GLN A 25 -10.87 -3.79 3.06
N ALA A 26 -10.04 -3.96 4.08
CA ALA A 26 -10.16 -3.22 5.33
C ALA A 26 -9.91 -1.71 5.15
N ALA A 27 -8.93 -1.33 4.31
CA ALA A 27 -8.67 0.07 3.98
C ALA A 27 -9.84 0.72 3.21
N VAL A 28 -10.49 -0.03 2.30
CA VAL A 28 -11.68 0.43 1.56
C VAL A 28 -12.88 0.63 2.49
N GLU A 29 -13.09 -0.29 3.44
CA GLU A 29 -14.12 -0.17 4.47
C GLU A 29 -13.92 1.10 5.31
N PHE A 30 -12.69 1.30 5.82
CA PHE A 30 -12.32 2.51 6.54
C PHE A 30 -12.55 3.79 5.72
N SER A 31 -12.14 3.81 4.46
CA SER A 31 -12.37 4.96 3.58
C SER A 31 -13.85 5.25 3.35
N GLN A 32 -14.70 4.21 3.32
CA GLN A 32 -16.15 4.40 3.21
C GLN A 32 -16.71 5.06 4.48
N GLU A 33 -16.30 4.58 5.64
CA GLU A 33 -16.70 5.16 6.94
C GLU A 33 -16.23 6.61 7.07
N ALA A 34 -14.97 6.90 6.70
CA ALA A 34 -14.43 8.25 6.73
C ALA A 34 -15.28 9.24 5.90
N VAL A 35 -15.80 8.81 4.75
CA VAL A 35 -16.71 9.62 3.93
C VAL A 35 -18.09 9.77 4.59
N GLU A 36 -18.61 8.72 5.21
CA GLU A 36 -19.93 8.77 5.89
C GLU A 36 -19.91 9.69 7.11
N PHE A 37 -18.79 9.72 7.84
CA PHE A 37 -18.63 10.48 9.08
C PHE A 37 -17.86 11.81 8.93
N ASP A 38 -17.46 12.19 7.71
CA ASP A 38 -16.65 13.40 7.43
C ASP A 38 -15.33 13.42 8.23
N ASP A 39 -14.67 12.26 8.31
CA ASP A 39 -13.42 12.07 9.04
C ASP A 39 -12.18 12.26 8.14
N VAL A 40 -11.01 12.39 8.77
CA VAL A 40 -9.74 12.57 8.09
C VAL A 40 -9.26 11.25 7.49
N GLU A 41 -9.04 11.26 6.18
CA GLU A 41 -8.53 10.10 5.47
C GLU A 41 -6.98 10.07 5.42
N VAL A 42 -6.44 8.88 5.17
CA VAL A 42 -5.00 8.63 5.07
C VAL A 42 -4.43 9.27 3.80
N ILE A 43 -3.22 9.83 3.90
CA ILE A 43 -2.52 10.53 2.81
C ILE A 43 -1.39 9.66 2.29
N THR A 44 -1.39 9.35 0.99
CA THR A 44 -0.38 8.49 0.34
C THR A 44 0.90 9.24 -0.05
N GLY A 45 0.82 10.57 -0.09
CA GLY A 45 1.89 11.42 -0.59
C GLY A 45 1.80 11.66 -2.09
N ASP A 46 0.74 11.25 -2.77
CA ASP A 46 0.45 11.70 -4.13
C ASP A 46 -0.71 12.71 -4.14
N ARG A 47 -0.42 13.95 -4.53
CA ARG A 47 -1.41 15.05 -4.46
C ARG A 47 -2.67 14.80 -5.29
N ILE A 48 -2.56 14.04 -6.36
CA ILE A 48 -3.66 13.81 -7.29
C ILE A 48 -4.56 12.71 -6.75
N PHE A 49 -3.98 11.58 -6.35
CA PHE A 49 -4.69 10.50 -5.68
C PHE A 49 -5.33 10.96 -4.36
N ASP A 50 -4.58 11.68 -3.52
CA ASP A 50 -5.07 12.19 -2.23
C ASP A 50 -6.21 13.21 -2.41
N SER A 51 -6.35 13.82 -3.59
CA SER A 51 -7.48 14.71 -3.93
C SER A 51 -8.69 14.00 -4.53
N ALA A 52 -8.58 12.70 -4.82
CA ALA A 52 -9.61 11.94 -5.50
C ALA A 52 -10.83 11.68 -4.60
N SER A 53 -12.02 11.71 -5.17
CA SER A 53 -13.23 11.27 -4.47
C SER A 53 -13.17 9.78 -4.17
N PHE A 54 -13.94 9.33 -3.19
CA PHE A 54 -14.04 7.90 -2.86
C PHE A 54 -14.40 7.04 -4.07
N GLU A 55 -15.35 7.46 -4.91
CA GLU A 55 -15.71 6.74 -6.13
C GLU A 55 -14.53 6.57 -7.09
N GLN A 56 -13.69 7.61 -7.21
CA GLN A 56 -12.49 7.56 -8.04
C GLN A 56 -11.45 6.63 -7.44
N ARG A 57 -11.23 6.68 -6.12
CA ARG A 57 -10.30 5.78 -5.41
C ARG A 57 -10.72 4.33 -5.52
N VAL A 58 -12.00 4.02 -5.32
CA VAL A 58 -12.56 2.66 -5.49
C VAL A 58 -12.26 2.10 -6.89
N VAL A 59 -12.45 2.89 -7.94
CA VAL A 59 -12.13 2.44 -9.30
C VAL A 59 -10.63 2.25 -9.50
N LEU A 60 -9.78 3.09 -8.91
CA LEU A 60 -8.33 2.96 -8.97
C LEU A 60 -7.84 1.73 -8.19
N TRP A 61 -8.33 1.50 -6.98
CA TRP A 61 -8.06 0.31 -6.17
C TRP A 61 -8.48 -0.97 -6.89
N HIS A 62 -9.68 -1.01 -7.47
CA HIS A 62 -10.12 -2.16 -8.25
C HIS A 62 -9.18 -2.43 -9.43
N ARG A 63 -8.74 -1.40 -10.17
CA ARG A 63 -7.77 -1.57 -11.27
C ARG A 63 -6.44 -2.12 -10.79
N CYS A 64 -5.94 -1.65 -9.65
CA CYS A 64 -4.70 -2.14 -9.04
C CYS A 64 -4.86 -3.61 -8.63
N LEU A 65 -5.97 -3.94 -7.97
CA LEU A 65 -6.29 -5.30 -7.55
C LEU A 65 -6.37 -6.26 -8.74
N GLU A 66 -7.04 -5.87 -9.83
CA GLU A 66 -7.08 -6.66 -11.06
C GLU A 66 -5.69 -6.90 -11.63
N ALA A 67 -4.87 -5.87 -11.73
CA ALA A 67 -3.53 -6.00 -12.29
C ALA A 67 -2.57 -6.78 -11.38
N LEU A 68 -2.77 -6.75 -10.07
CA LEU A 68 -1.92 -7.43 -9.09
C LEU A 68 -2.32 -8.89 -8.87
N LEU A 69 -3.59 -9.26 -9.08
CA LEU A 69 -4.10 -10.60 -8.73
C LEU A 69 -4.54 -11.45 -9.94
N LYS A 70 -4.75 -10.87 -11.12
CA LYS A 70 -5.19 -11.61 -12.32
C LYS A 70 -4.08 -11.66 -13.38
N PRO A 71 -3.44 -12.83 -13.61
CA PRO A 71 -2.39 -12.98 -14.62
C PRO A 71 -2.82 -12.59 -16.05
N GLU A 72 -4.11 -12.75 -16.36
CA GLU A 72 -4.69 -12.44 -17.66
C GLU A 72 -4.92 -10.94 -17.89
N VAL A 73 -4.94 -10.13 -16.83
CA VAL A 73 -5.11 -8.69 -16.94
C VAL A 73 -3.75 -8.07 -17.27
N PRO A 74 -3.61 -7.37 -18.41
CA PRO A 74 -2.38 -6.69 -18.72
C PRO A 74 -2.14 -5.60 -17.69
N VAL A 75 -0.90 -5.51 -17.20
CA VAL A 75 -0.55 -4.47 -16.25
C VAL A 75 -0.80 -3.07 -16.87
N PRO A 76 -1.49 -2.17 -16.15
CA PRO A 76 -1.70 -0.81 -16.62
C PRO A 76 -0.38 -0.03 -16.72
N PRO A 77 -0.33 1.05 -17.51
CA PRO A 77 0.80 1.97 -17.45
C PRO A 77 1.03 2.43 -16.00
N LEU A 78 2.26 2.33 -15.50
CA LEU A 78 2.61 2.87 -14.18
C LEU A 78 2.52 4.39 -14.23
N THR A 79 1.81 4.94 -13.26
CA THR A 79 1.60 6.37 -13.08
C THR A 79 1.62 6.66 -11.59
N ASN A 80 1.98 7.87 -11.21
CA ASN A 80 1.95 8.33 -9.82
C ASN A 80 0.61 7.99 -9.14
N VAL A 81 -0.52 8.20 -9.84
CA VAL A 81 -1.86 7.94 -9.30
C VAL A 81 -2.12 6.45 -9.06
N LEU A 82 -1.69 5.56 -9.96
CA LEU A 82 -1.91 4.12 -9.81
C LEU A 82 -0.98 3.50 -8.77
N GLU A 83 0.26 3.97 -8.68
CA GLU A 83 1.19 3.52 -7.64
C GLU A 83 0.74 4.00 -6.26
N ALA A 84 0.31 5.26 -6.12
CA ALA A 84 -0.30 5.75 -4.89
C ALA A 84 -1.55 4.94 -4.49
N ALA A 85 -2.41 4.61 -5.47
CA ALA A 85 -3.58 3.78 -5.22
C ALA A 85 -3.21 2.37 -4.73
N ALA A 86 -2.20 1.75 -5.34
CA ALA A 86 -1.72 0.45 -4.90
C ALA A 86 -0.99 0.51 -3.54
N TYR A 87 -0.38 1.65 -3.20
CA TYR A 87 0.34 1.85 -1.96
C TYR A 87 -0.57 2.19 -0.78
N PHE A 88 -1.75 2.76 -1.04
CA PHE A 88 -2.72 3.19 -0.03
C PHE A 88 -2.95 2.20 1.12
N PRO A 89 -3.15 0.88 0.89
CA PRO A 89 -3.37 -0.07 1.97
C PRO A 89 -2.21 -0.18 2.96
N PHE A 90 -0.97 0.04 2.51
CA PHE A 90 0.21 0.00 3.37
C PHE A 90 0.30 1.23 4.29
N VAL A 91 -0.04 2.42 3.77
CA VAL A 91 -0.10 3.63 4.60
C VAL A 91 -1.20 3.52 5.64
N TRP A 92 -2.37 3.03 5.21
CA TRP A 92 -3.48 2.75 6.12
C TRP A 92 -3.09 1.75 7.21
N LEU A 93 -2.39 0.66 6.84
CA LEU A 93 -1.92 -0.34 7.79
C LEU A 93 -0.90 0.24 8.78
N THR A 94 -0.02 1.12 8.32
CA THR A 94 0.94 1.82 9.19
C THR A 94 0.21 2.60 10.27
N GLN A 95 -0.81 3.38 9.88
CA GLN A 95 -1.65 4.11 10.85
C GLN A 95 -2.39 3.17 11.80
N ARG A 96 -2.87 2.01 11.32
CA ARG A 96 -3.53 1.02 12.20
C ARG A 96 -2.59 0.43 13.24
N VAL A 97 -1.33 0.21 12.90
CA VAL A 97 -0.32 -0.23 13.86
C VAL A 97 -0.01 0.88 14.87
N GLU A 98 0.12 2.13 14.41
CA GLU A 98 0.28 3.29 15.29
C GLU A 98 -0.89 3.44 16.26
N ASP A 99 -2.13 3.23 15.78
CA ASP A 99 -3.34 3.23 16.62
C ASP A 99 -3.31 2.09 17.66
N GLU A 100 -2.93 0.86 17.27
CA GLU A 100 -2.78 -0.27 18.20
C GLU A 100 -1.79 0.05 19.34
N ILE A 101 -0.69 0.72 19.02
CA ILE A 101 0.34 1.10 20.00
C ILE A 101 -0.16 2.26 20.87
N ALA A 102 -0.70 3.31 20.26
CA ALA A 102 -1.13 4.53 20.96
C ALA A 102 -2.34 4.31 21.88
N PHE A 103 -3.22 3.37 21.52
CA PHE A 103 -4.46 3.08 22.24
C PHE A 103 -4.47 1.70 22.89
N ALA A 104 -3.30 1.10 23.16
CA ALA A 104 -3.18 -0.24 23.76
C ALA A 104 -4.01 -0.39 25.06
N ASP A 105 -4.06 0.66 25.89
CA ASP A 105 -4.83 0.68 27.15
C ASP A 105 -6.35 0.83 26.98
N CYS A 106 -6.83 1.12 25.77
CA CYS A 106 -8.25 1.38 25.45
C CYS A 106 -8.94 0.19 24.78
N ILE A 107 -8.23 -0.91 24.54
CA ILE A 107 -8.75 -2.09 23.87
C ILE A 107 -9.65 -2.85 24.85
N GLU A 108 -10.86 -3.21 24.41
CA GLU A 108 -11.81 -3.98 25.21
C GLU A 108 -11.20 -5.34 25.61
N GLU A 109 -11.55 -5.88 26.79
CA GLU A 109 -11.00 -7.14 27.34
C GLU A 109 -11.09 -8.34 26.37
N ASP A 110 -12.01 -8.32 25.40
CA ASP A 110 -12.24 -9.40 24.44
C ASP A 110 -11.65 -9.12 23.02
N GLY A 111 -11.05 -7.96 22.80
CA GLY A 111 -10.38 -7.60 21.55
C GLY A 111 -9.00 -8.25 21.41
N ASP A 112 -8.53 -8.46 20.17
CA ASP A 112 -7.13 -8.81 19.93
C ASP A 112 -6.30 -7.52 19.83
N PRO A 113 -5.48 -7.17 20.84
CA PRO A 113 -4.78 -5.88 20.88
C PRO A 113 -3.60 -5.79 19.89
N PHE A 114 -3.29 -6.90 19.22
CA PHE A 114 -2.16 -7.04 18.31
C PHE A 114 -2.60 -7.53 16.93
N TYR A 115 -3.85 -7.30 16.53
CA TYR A 115 -4.42 -7.93 15.34
C TYR A 115 -3.62 -7.61 14.07
N TRP A 116 -3.35 -6.34 13.80
CA TRP A 116 -2.61 -5.88 12.61
C TRP A 116 -1.13 -6.25 12.70
N ARG A 117 -0.51 -6.05 13.86
CA ARG A 117 0.88 -6.49 14.11
C ARG A 117 1.04 -8.00 13.90
N ARG A 118 0.09 -8.83 14.37
CA ARG A 118 0.09 -10.29 14.16
C ARG A 118 -0.09 -10.64 12.69
N LEU A 119 -1.00 -9.97 11.97
CA LEU A 119 -1.18 -10.18 10.54
C LEU A 119 0.11 -9.93 9.76
N ILE A 120 0.82 -8.83 10.05
CA ILE A 120 2.11 -8.50 9.44
C ILE A 120 3.13 -9.59 9.76
N TRP A 121 3.26 -9.93 11.05
CA TRP A 121 4.21 -10.93 11.52
C TRP A 121 3.99 -12.30 10.88
N GLU A 122 2.74 -12.79 10.84
CA GLU A 122 2.38 -14.07 10.22
C GLU A 122 2.68 -14.07 8.71
N THR A 123 2.45 -12.94 8.05
CA THR A 123 2.75 -12.76 6.62
C THR A 123 4.26 -12.80 6.37
N LEU A 124 5.05 -12.05 7.14
CA LEU A 124 6.51 -12.06 7.05
C LEU A 124 7.09 -13.45 7.33
N ASN A 125 6.58 -14.12 8.36
CA ASN A 125 6.98 -15.49 8.71
C ASN A 125 6.71 -16.46 7.55
N ALA A 126 5.50 -16.42 6.99
CA ALA A 126 5.11 -17.29 5.87
C ALA A 126 5.89 -17.00 4.58
N LEU A 127 6.39 -15.77 4.40
CA LEU A 127 7.27 -15.39 3.30
C LEU A 127 8.75 -15.67 3.57
N GLY A 128 9.11 -16.12 4.78
CA GLY A 128 10.50 -16.33 5.19
C GLY A 128 11.30 -15.04 5.30
N MET A 129 10.62 -13.92 5.58
CA MET A 129 11.18 -12.57 5.65
C MET A 129 11.45 -12.11 7.09
N LEU A 130 11.01 -12.85 8.11
CA LEU A 130 11.45 -12.60 9.48
C LEU A 130 12.97 -12.77 9.53
N LYS A 131 13.69 -11.65 9.61
CA LYS A 131 15.15 -11.65 9.68
C LYS A 131 15.57 -12.39 10.94
N VAL A 132 16.28 -13.49 10.75
CA VAL A 132 17.17 -14.09 11.74
C VAL A 132 18.52 -14.12 11.07
N LEU A 133 19.37 -13.14 11.37
CA LEU A 133 20.78 -13.25 10.98
C LEU A 133 21.40 -14.26 11.93
N GLU A 134 21.62 -15.48 11.46
CA GLU A 134 22.53 -16.40 12.15
C GLU A 134 23.92 -15.72 12.16
N ALA A 135 24.37 -15.35 13.37
CA ALA A 135 25.65 -14.69 13.58
C ALA A 135 26.82 -15.58 13.11
N GLU A 136 27.33 -15.33 11.90
CA GLU A 136 28.66 -15.83 11.50
C GLU A 136 29.81 -14.92 11.99
N PHE A 137 29.50 -13.81 12.68
CA PHE A 137 30.49 -12.91 13.24
C PHE A 137 30.17 -12.58 14.69
N ASP A 138 31.20 -12.73 15.53
CA ASP A 138 31.27 -12.62 16.99
C ASP A 138 31.03 -11.17 17.51
N ASP A 139 30.16 -10.40 16.86
CA ASP A 139 29.77 -9.03 17.24
C ASP A 139 28.31 -9.04 17.76
N GLU A 140 28.14 -8.52 18.98
CA GLU A 140 27.13 -8.83 20.01
C GLU A 140 25.65 -8.40 19.77
N ASP A 141 25.21 -8.11 18.56
CA ASP A 141 23.79 -7.81 18.32
C ASP A 141 23.15 -8.91 17.45
N ASP A 142 22.76 -10.01 18.09
CA ASP A 142 21.82 -10.97 17.51
C ASP A 142 20.56 -10.19 17.10
N ILE A 143 20.35 -9.96 15.80
CA ILE A 143 19.11 -9.35 15.31
C ILE A 143 18.01 -10.40 15.48
N LEU A 144 17.32 -10.30 16.62
CA LEU A 144 16.15 -11.11 16.93
C LEU A 144 14.99 -10.66 16.03
N PRO A 145 14.12 -11.60 15.60
CA PRO A 145 12.92 -11.25 14.86
C PRO A 145 12.03 -10.36 15.73
N ILE A 146 11.40 -9.35 15.11
CA ILE A 146 10.43 -8.49 15.79
C ILE A 146 9.36 -9.33 16.50
N GLU A 147 9.13 -9.02 17.77
CA GLU A 147 8.06 -9.64 18.55
C GLU A 147 6.73 -8.95 18.24
N VAL A 148 5.63 -9.71 18.19
CA VAL A 148 4.28 -9.18 17.93
C VAL A 148 3.88 -8.09 18.93
N GLU A 149 4.39 -8.18 20.16
CA GLU A 149 4.11 -7.25 21.25
C GLU A 149 4.97 -5.97 21.19
N SER A 150 5.98 -5.90 20.30
CA SER A 150 6.86 -4.74 20.16
C SER A 150 6.07 -3.45 19.93
N GLU A 151 6.34 -2.44 20.75
CA GLU A 151 5.76 -1.10 20.66
C GLU A 151 6.60 -0.15 19.79
N ASP A 152 7.67 -0.64 19.17
CA ASP A 152 8.51 0.18 18.29
C ASP A 152 7.81 0.41 16.94
N SER A 153 7.20 1.58 16.80
CA SER A 153 6.49 1.96 15.57
C SER A 153 7.42 2.04 14.36
N LEU A 154 8.72 2.30 14.55
CA LEU A 154 9.68 2.37 13.46
C LEU A 154 10.00 0.97 12.92
N GLU A 155 10.21 -0.01 13.79
CA GLU A 155 10.43 -1.41 13.38
C GLU A 155 9.22 -1.96 12.60
N TRP A 156 8.00 -1.62 13.01
CA TRP A 156 6.79 -2.00 12.27
C TRP A 156 6.66 -1.28 10.93
N ALA A 157 7.02 0.00 10.86
CA ALA A 157 7.04 0.74 9.59
C ALA A 157 8.03 0.09 8.61
N GLU A 158 9.21 -0.32 9.07
CA GLU A 158 10.18 -1.06 8.25
C GLU A 158 9.61 -2.40 7.77
N CYS A 159 8.92 -3.15 8.63
CA CYS A 159 8.24 -4.40 8.26
C CYS A 159 7.17 -4.19 7.16
N ILE A 160 6.40 -3.11 7.26
CA ILE A 160 5.39 -2.75 6.25
C ILE A 160 6.06 -2.34 4.95
N ASP A 161 7.15 -1.56 5.01
CA ASP A 161 7.94 -1.16 3.84
C ASP A 161 8.53 -2.38 3.12
N GLU A 162 9.03 -3.39 3.85
CA GLU A 162 9.51 -4.63 3.25
C GLU A 162 8.41 -5.40 2.50
N LEU A 163 7.18 -5.39 3.03
CA LEU A 163 6.03 -5.97 2.34
C LEU A 163 5.63 -5.14 1.11
N ALA A 164 5.69 -3.81 1.20
CA ALA A 164 5.41 -2.91 0.09
C ALA A 164 6.44 -3.05 -1.04
N ASP A 165 7.72 -3.22 -0.72
CA ASP A 165 8.82 -3.39 -1.68
C ASP A 165 8.67 -4.66 -2.54
N ARG A 166 7.81 -5.59 -2.14
CA ARG A 166 7.45 -6.72 -2.99
C ARG A 166 6.59 -6.35 -4.19
N ILE A 167 5.94 -5.18 -4.14
CA ILE A 167 5.11 -4.60 -5.20
C ILE A 167 5.86 -3.46 -5.89
N PHE A 168 6.53 -2.60 -5.12
CA PHE A 168 7.16 -1.37 -5.60
C PHE A 168 8.68 -1.47 -5.65
N TRP A 169 9.29 -0.72 -6.59
CA TRP A 169 10.76 -0.59 -6.68
C TRP A 169 11.29 0.67 -6.01
N ASP A 170 10.46 1.71 -5.96
CA ASP A 170 10.78 3.02 -5.44
C ASP A 170 9.52 3.61 -4.78
N ARG A 171 9.56 4.91 -4.52
CA ARG A 171 8.45 5.70 -3.99
C ARG A 171 8.15 6.90 -4.90
N ASP A 172 8.31 6.71 -6.22
CA ASP A 172 8.25 7.81 -7.21
C ASP A 172 6.92 8.54 -7.23
N TRP A 173 5.82 7.92 -6.82
CA TRP A 173 4.51 8.58 -6.75
C TRP A 173 4.50 9.76 -5.77
N GLN A 174 5.37 9.76 -4.76
CA GLN A 174 5.49 10.85 -3.79
C GLN A 174 6.11 12.13 -4.39
N VAL A 175 6.61 12.05 -5.62
CA VAL A 175 7.22 13.19 -6.31
C VAL A 175 6.25 14.35 -6.50
N THR A 176 4.94 14.08 -6.63
CA THR A 176 3.95 15.16 -6.79
C THR A 176 3.75 15.96 -5.51
N TYR A 177 4.02 15.37 -4.35
CA TYR A 177 3.96 16.06 -3.06
C TYR A 177 5.23 16.87 -2.80
N THR A 178 6.40 16.30 -3.06
CA THR A 178 7.70 16.97 -2.86
C THR A 178 7.99 18.04 -3.93
N HIS A 179 7.53 17.82 -5.16
CA HIS A 179 7.75 18.69 -6.31
C HIS A 179 6.44 18.94 -7.09
N PRO A 180 5.48 19.67 -6.50
CA PRO A 180 4.17 19.90 -7.11
C PRO A 180 4.23 20.62 -8.46
N GLN A 181 5.29 21.39 -8.73
CA GLN A 181 5.52 22.06 -10.01
C GLN A 181 5.61 21.10 -11.20
N LEU A 182 5.91 19.81 -10.98
CA LEU A 182 5.96 18.81 -12.06
C LEU A 182 4.58 18.52 -12.65
N LEU A 183 3.49 18.86 -11.94
CA LEU A 183 2.12 18.75 -12.46
C LEU A 183 1.81 19.74 -13.59
N ASP A 184 2.60 20.81 -13.70
CA ASP A 184 2.52 21.81 -14.78
C ASP A 184 3.32 21.40 -16.03
N GLY A 185 4.08 20.29 -15.95
CA GLY A 185 4.94 19.75 -17.00
C GLY A 185 6.30 19.32 -16.46
N ILE A 186 6.92 18.34 -17.12
CA ILE A 186 8.26 17.85 -16.76
C ILE A 186 9.29 18.44 -17.73
N GLU A 187 10.38 18.99 -17.20
CA GLU A 187 11.53 19.38 -18.01
C GLU A 187 12.34 18.14 -18.45
N ASP A 188 12.81 18.11 -19.71
CA ASP A 188 13.61 16.99 -20.24
C ASP A 188 14.80 16.61 -19.34
N LYS A 189 15.46 17.61 -18.73
CA LYS A 189 16.59 17.40 -17.82
C LYS A 189 16.20 16.67 -16.54
N PHE A 190 14.98 16.89 -16.03
CA PHE A 190 14.49 16.19 -14.86
C PHE A 190 14.20 14.73 -15.21
N ALA A 191 13.51 14.49 -16.34
CA ALA A 191 13.23 13.15 -16.84
C ALA A 191 14.52 12.33 -17.09
N ASP A 192 15.55 12.96 -17.66
CA ASP A 192 16.85 12.31 -17.89
C ASP A 192 17.59 11.95 -16.59
N GLN A 193 17.37 12.71 -15.50
CA GLN A 193 18.05 12.50 -14.21
C GLN A 193 17.33 11.50 -13.31
N THR A 194 16.00 11.54 -13.30
CA THR A 194 15.18 10.71 -12.40
C THR A 194 14.62 9.46 -13.08
N GLY A 195 14.57 9.44 -14.42
CA GLY A 195 13.87 8.41 -15.17
C GLY A 195 12.34 8.61 -15.22
N ILE A 196 11.82 9.65 -14.56
CA ILE A 196 10.38 9.94 -14.49
C ILE A 196 9.96 10.66 -15.77
N SER A 197 9.21 9.97 -16.62
CA SER A 197 8.70 10.52 -17.87
C SER A 197 7.45 11.39 -17.66
N GLU A 198 7.18 12.31 -18.59
CA GLU A 198 5.94 13.10 -18.61
C GLU A 198 4.68 12.22 -18.62
N ALA A 199 4.74 11.04 -19.26
CA ALA A 199 3.62 10.11 -19.32
C ALA A 199 3.32 9.42 -17.96
N TYR A 200 4.27 9.42 -17.03
CA TYR A 200 4.10 8.84 -15.70
C TYR A 200 3.33 9.80 -14.77
N ILE A 201 3.63 11.11 -14.83
CA ILE A 201 2.95 12.11 -14.01
C ILE A 201 1.58 12.44 -14.60
N GLN A 202 0.53 11.93 -13.97
CA GLN A 202 -0.84 12.24 -14.28
C GLN A 202 -1.36 13.33 -13.36
N ASN A 203 -1.89 14.39 -13.97
CA ASN A 203 -2.60 15.47 -13.29
C ASN A 203 -4.12 15.36 -13.43
N ARG A 204 -4.63 14.21 -13.89
CA ARG A 204 -6.06 13.97 -14.11
C ARG A 204 -6.46 12.63 -13.52
N LEU A 205 -7.53 12.67 -12.74
CA LEU A 205 -8.20 11.48 -12.25
C LEU A 205 -9.12 10.89 -13.32
N PRO A 206 -9.40 9.57 -13.25
CA PRO A 206 -10.37 8.96 -14.15
C PRO A 206 -11.75 9.60 -14.00
N LEU A 207 -12.45 9.74 -15.12
CA LEU A 207 -13.88 10.03 -15.10
C LEU A 207 -14.61 8.75 -14.69
N VAL A 208 -15.30 8.81 -13.56
CA VAL A 208 -15.99 7.67 -12.96
C VAL A 208 -17.48 8.00 -12.83
N THR A 209 -18.33 7.08 -13.26
CA THR A 209 -19.76 7.14 -12.97
C THR A 209 -20.07 6.42 -11.67
N GLU A 210 -21.15 6.81 -11.00
CA GLU A 210 -21.62 6.12 -9.78
C GLU A 210 -21.85 4.62 -10.01
N ALA A 211 -22.33 4.24 -11.21
CA ALA A 211 -22.52 2.84 -11.58
C ALA A 211 -21.19 2.08 -11.70
N ASP A 212 -20.14 2.73 -12.22
CA ASP A 212 -18.80 2.12 -12.29
C ASP A 212 -18.20 1.95 -10.91
N ALA A 213 -18.33 2.96 -10.04
CA ALA A 213 -17.86 2.91 -8.66
C ALA A 213 -18.54 1.81 -7.84
N LYS A 214 -19.88 1.72 -7.90
CA LYS A 214 -20.65 0.65 -7.24
C LYS A 214 -20.25 -0.73 -7.72
N ARG A 215 -20.03 -0.90 -9.03
CA ARG A 215 -19.57 -2.18 -9.59
C ARG A 215 -18.16 -2.52 -9.08
N ALA A 216 -17.23 -1.59 -9.14
CA ALA A 216 -15.85 -1.78 -8.67
C ALA A 216 -15.81 -2.10 -7.17
N PHE A 217 -16.59 -1.39 -6.35
CA PHE A 217 -16.73 -1.64 -4.92
C PHE A 217 -17.19 -3.07 -4.64
N GLN A 218 -18.28 -3.50 -5.29
CA GLN A 218 -18.79 -4.87 -5.11
C GLN A 218 -17.76 -5.92 -5.55
N GLN A 219 -17.02 -5.66 -6.63
CA GLN A 219 -16.00 -6.58 -7.13
C GLN A 219 -14.80 -6.73 -6.18
N ILE A 220 -14.42 -5.67 -5.46
CA ILE A 220 -13.39 -5.74 -4.40
C ILE A 220 -13.86 -6.66 -3.26
N TRP A 221 -15.11 -6.54 -2.83
CA TRP A 221 -15.68 -7.36 -1.75
C TRP A 221 -15.94 -8.81 -2.14
N ASP A 222 -16.36 -9.06 -3.38
CA ASP A 222 -16.60 -10.41 -3.88
C ASP A 222 -15.29 -11.17 -4.16
N TRP A 223 -14.15 -10.47 -4.11
CA TRP A 223 -12.85 -11.06 -4.37
C TRP A 223 -12.45 -12.08 -3.30
N LYS A 224 -11.92 -13.22 -3.75
CA LYS A 224 -11.42 -14.29 -2.88
C LYS A 224 -10.07 -14.79 -3.41
N CYS A 225 -9.12 -14.98 -2.50
CA CYS A 225 -7.77 -15.52 -2.77
C CYS A 225 -7.66 -17.00 -2.38
#